data_AF-A0A9X4L6R6-F1
#
_entry.id   AF-A0A9X4L6R6-F1
#
_cell.length_a   1.000
_cell.length_b   1.000
_cell.length_c   1.000
_cell.angle_alpha   90.00
_cell.angle_beta   90.00
_cell.angle_gamma   90.00
#
_symmetry.space_group_name_H-M   'P 1'
#
loop_
_entity.id
_entity.type
_entity.pdbx_description
1 polymer ?
#
loop_
_entity_poly.entity_id
_entity_poly.type
_entity_poly.pdbx_seq_one_letter_code
_entity_poly.pdbx_strand_id
1 'polypeptide(L)' 'MEDMVKSGIKRAKEQDKGYAKFSVLGTSELNEIEGVLKTLEGSYEVITIRPPNDEAPDRLYDVVLDMHSIK' A
#
# COMPACT_ATOMS: atom_id res chain seq x y z
N MET A 1 -10.87 5.85 0.19
CA MET A 1 -9.58 5.12 0.20
C MET A 1 -9.42 4.24 1.44
N GLU A 2 -9.65 4.77 2.64
CA GLU A 2 -9.43 4.05 3.91
C GLU A 2 -10.12 2.68 4.02
N ASP A 3 -11.41 2.58 3.68
CA ASP A 3 -12.14 1.31 3.71
C ASP A 3 -11.51 0.24 2.81
N MET A 4 -10.96 0.65 1.66
CA MET A 4 -10.29 -0.25 0.72
C MET A 4 -8.99 -0.81 1.33
N VAL A 5 -8.20 0.03 1.99
CA VAL A 5 -6.96 -0.37 2.66
C VAL A 5 -7.28 -1.33 3.80
N LYS A 6 -8.23 -0.98 4.68
CA LYS A 6 -8.66 -1.84 5.80
C LYS A 6 -9.21 -3.18 5.32
N SER A 7 -10.00 -3.18 4.25
CA SER A 7 -10.52 -4.40 3.63
C SER A 7 -9.40 -5.26 3.06
N GLY A 8 -8.41 -4.66 2.39
CA GLY A 8 -7.23 -5.36 1.88
C GLY A 8 -6.41 -6.01 2.99
N ILE A 9 -6.17 -5.30 4.09
CA ILE A 9 -5.48 -5.82 5.29
C ILE A 9 -6.26 -6.98 5.90
N LYS A 10 -7.56 -6.81 6.13
CA LYS A 10 -8.44 -7.87 6.67
C LYS A 10 -8.36 -9.12 5.80
N ARG A 11 -8.47 -8.95 4.48
CA ARG A 11 -8.41 -10.04 3.51
C ARG A 11 -7.03 -10.71 3.46
N ALA A 12 -5.94 -9.97 3.67
CA ALA A 12 -4.59 -10.54 3.78
C ALA A 12 -4.45 -11.36 5.08
N LYS A 13 -4.99 -10.85 6.20
CA LYS A 13 -5.02 -11.56 7.49
C LYS A 13 -5.85 -12.84 7.43
N GLU A 14 -7.02 -12.81 6.80
CA GLU A 14 -7.88 -13.98 6.61
C GLU A 14 -7.24 -15.06 5.72
N GLN A 15 -6.35 -14.67 4.83
CA GLN A 15 -5.59 -15.58 3.96
C GLN A 15 -4.24 -16.01 4.57
N ASP A 16 -3.94 -15.61 5.81
CA ASP A 16 -2.65 -15.84 6.47
C ASP A 16 -1.45 -15.39 5.61
N LYS A 17 -1.62 -14.27 4.90
CA LYS A 17 -0.55 -13.67 4.11
C LYS A 17 0.34 -12.84 5.02
N GLY A 18 1.65 -13.08 4.95
CA GLY A 18 2.64 -12.28 5.65
C GLY A 18 2.72 -10.82 5.20
N TYR A 19 2.07 -10.44 4.10
CA TYR A 19 2.05 -9.06 3.61
C TYR A 19 0.74 -8.68 2.92
N ALA A 20 0.44 -7.39 2.88
CA ALA A 20 -0.57 -6.78 2.01
C ALA A 20 0.12 -5.83 1.02
N LYS A 21 -0.33 -5.84 -0.23
CA LYS A 21 0.20 -4.99 -1.30
C LYS A 21 -0.90 -4.08 -1.85
N PHE A 22 -0.59 -2.80 -1.98
CA PHE A 22 -1.45 -1.79 -2.58
C PHE A 22 -0.70 -1.04 -3.68
N SER A 23 -1.27 -1.01 -4.89
CA SER A 23 -0.68 -0.30 -6.03
C SER A 23 -1.51 0.94 -6.32
N VAL A 24 -0.88 2.12 -6.37
CA VAL A 24 -1.54 3.41 -6.56
C VAL A 24 -0.80 4.32 -7.53
N LEU A 25 -1.52 5.22 -8.17
CA LEU A 25 -1.00 6.10 -9.21
C LEU A 25 -0.85 7.52 -8.65
N GLY A 26 0.39 8.00 -8.60
CA GLY A 26 0.71 9.32 -8.09
C GLY A 26 0.79 9.39 -6.56
N THR A 27 1.17 10.57 -6.08
CA THR A 27 1.51 10.78 -4.66
C THR A 27 0.31 11.04 -3.77
N SER A 28 -0.82 11.49 -4.32
CA SER A 28 -2.03 11.76 -3.53
C SER A 28 -2.59 10.49 -2.91
N GLU A 29 -2.79 9.46 -3.73
CA GLU A 29 -3.28 8.16 -3.27
C GLU A 29 -2.25 7.46 -2.35
N LEU A 30 -0.95 7.59 -2.64
CA LEU A 30 0.12 7.11 -1.76
C LEU A 30 0.00 7.70 -0.36
N ASN A 31 -0.13 9.02 -0.26
CA ASN A 31 -0.25 9.72 1.02
C ASN A 31 -1.50 9.27 1.81
N GLU A 32 -2.62 9.00 1.12
CA GLU A 32 -3.82 8.46 1.78
C GLU A 32 -3.57 7.08 2.37
N ILE A 33 -2.90 6.18 1.62
CA ILE A 33 -2.55 4.84 2.13
C ILE A 33 -1.59 4.95 3.31
N GLU A 34 -0.51 5.71 3.18
CA GLU A 34 0.47 5.91 4.26
C GLU A 34 -0.18 6.49 5.51
N GLY A 35 -1.15 7.41 5.35
CA GLY A 35 -1.95 7.94 6.44
C GLY A 35 -2.67 6.86 7.23
N VAL A 36 -3.36 5.95 6.52
CA VAL A 36 -4.07 4.82 7.15
C VAL A 36 -3.09 3.86 7.80
N LEU A 37 -2.00 3.49 7.12
CA LEU A 37 -1.01 2.55 7.67
C LEU A 37 -0.32 3.09 8.92
N LYS A 38 -0.06 4.40 8.99
CA LYS A 38 0.46 5.06 10.19
C LYS A 38 -0.49 4.94 11.39
N THR A 39 -1.82 5.01 11.18
CA THR A 39 -2.80 4.81 12.27
C THR A 39 -2.79 3.39 12.83
N LEU A 40 -2.33 2.43 12.03
CA LEU A 40 -2.25 1.01 12.40
C LEU A 40 -0.89 0.63 12.98
N GLU A 41 0.04 1.59 13.10
CA GLU A 41 1.43 1.38 13.54
C GLU A 41 2.17 0.28 12.74
N GLY A 42 1.71 0.01 11.51
CA GLY A 42 2.26 -1.04 10.65
C GLY A 42 3.56 -0.60 9.98
N SER A 43 4.50 -1.53 9.85
CA SER A 43 5.71 -1.37 9.06
C SER A 43 5.41 -1.65 7.58
N TYR A 44 5.71 -0.68 6.72
CA TYR A 44 5.52 -0.81 5.28
C TYR A 44 6.70 -0.25 4.50
N GLU A 45 6.85 -0.75 3.29
CA GLU A 45 7.82 -0.27 2.30
C GLU A 45 7.09 0.30 1.08
N VAL A 46 7.66 1.35 0.49
CA VAL A 46 7.14 1.98 -0.72
C VAL A 46 8.12 1.75 -1.87
N ILE A 47 7.67 1.06 -2.90
CA ILE A 47 8.44 0.74 -4.10
C ILE A 47 7.93 1.63 -5.23
N THR A 48 8.78 2.49 -5.76
CA THR A 48 8.45 3.30 -6.95
C THR A 48 8.68 2.46 -8.19
N ILE A 49 7.61 2.20 -8.95
CA ILE A 49 7.69 1.50 -10.23
C ILE A 49 7.80 2.57 -11.32
N ARG A 50 8.94 2.57 -12.01
CA ARG A 50 9.10 3.37 -13.22
C ARG A 50 8.36 2.68 -14.37
N PRO A 51 7.40 3.34 -15.02
CA PRO A 51 6.77 2.77 -16.20
C PRO A 51 7.85 2.55 -17.29
N PRO A 52 7.73 1.48 -18.09
CA PRO A 52 8.70 1.15 -19.13
C PRO A 52 8.73 2.17 -20.29
N ASN A 53 7.69 3.00 -20.42
CA ASN A 53 7.63 4.11 -21.37
C ASN A 53 7.52 5.44 -20.61
N ASP A 54 8.27 6.44 -21.06
CA ASP A 54 8.34 7.83 -20.56
C ASP A 54 7.00 8.62 -20.71
N GLU A 55 5.90 7.96 -21.07
CA GLU A 55 4.62 8.60 -21.42
C GLU A 55 3.59 8.64 -20.30
N ALA A 56 3.82 7.97 -19.17
CA ALA A 56 2.93 8.08 -18.01
C ALA A 56 3.46 9.20 -17.08
N PRO A 57 2.79 10.37 -17.01
CA PRO A 57 3.22 11.46 -16.13
C PRO A 57 3.12 11.07 -14.64
N ASP A 58 2.25 10.11 -14.32
CA ASP A 58 2.01 9.68 -12.96
C ASP A 58 2.86 8.45 -12.59
N ARG A 59 3.65 8.59 -11.53
CA ARG A 59 4.48 7.52 -10.98
C ARG A 59 3.61 6.47 -10.31
N LEU A 60 3.84 5.20 -10.61
CA LEU A 60 3.20 4.09 -9.92
C LEU A 60 3.97 3.78 -8.63
N TYR A 61 3.24 3.61 -7.53
CA TYR A 61 3.80 3.24 -6.24
C TYR A 61 3.15 1.96 -5.75
N ASP A 62 3.98 1.01 -5.35
CA ASP A 62 3.59 -0.19 -4.64
C ASP A 62 3.90 -0.03 -3.15
N VAL A 63 2.88 -0.09 -2.31
CA VAL A 63 3.02 -0.08 -0.85
C VAL A 63 2.87 -1.52 -0.36
N VAL A 64 3.92 -2.03 0.29
CA VAL A 64 3.97 -3.39 0.84
C VAL A 64 3.98 -3.30 2.36
N LEU A 65 2.89 -3.70 2.99
CA LEU A 65 2.71 -3.73 4.44
C LEU A 65 3.07 -5.12 4.97
N ASP A 66 3.97 -5.20 5.95
CA ASP A 66 4.22 -6.43 6.70
C ASP A 66 3.07 -6.70 7.67
N MET A 67 2.34 -7.78 7.46
CA MET A 67 1.16 -8.11 8.26
C MET A 67 1.52 -8.54 9.69
N HIS A 68 2.77 -8.97 9.94
CA HIS A 68 3.23 -9.32 11.29
C HIS A 68 3.55 -8.09 12.16
N SER A 69 3.74 -6.94 11.52
CA SER A 69 4.07 -5.69 12.21
C SER A 69 2.84 -5.01 12.84
N ILE A 70 1.65 -5.37 12.40
CA ILE A 70 0.37 -4.77 12.80
C ILE A 70 -0.23 -5.57 13.95
N LYS A 71 -0.48 -4.91 15.10
CA LYS A 71 -1.06 -5.54 16.30
C LYS A 71 -2.58 -5.64 16.23
#